data_AF-A0AAU5VJF7-F1
#
_entry.id   AF-A0AAU5VJF7-F1
#
_cell.length_a   1.000
_cell.length_b   1.000
_cell.length_c   1.000
_cell.angle_alpha   90.00
_cell.angle_beta   90.00
_cell.angle_gamma   90.00
#
_symmetry.space_group_name_H-M   'P 1'
#
loop_
_entity.id
_entity.type
_entity.pdbx_description
1 polymer ?
#
loop_
_entity_poly.entity_id
_entity_poly.type
_entity_poly.pdbx_seq_one_letter_code
_entity_poly.pdbx_strand_id
1 'polypeptide(L)'
;MGVTGADVVLVGQFSAKEKSFVALMDAAAAELTARGARVVGRITQRRGVSDGGVRKMNLPYSSRTLLSSGKVLEVAALCEETDADVVVFVASLTDRQQNVLAGIFDRPAMSLAEIIDAG
;
A
#
# COMPACT_ATOMS: atom_id res chain seq x y z
N MET A 1 -14.71 -0.04 -7.38
CA MET A 1 -14.56 1.44 -7.41
C MET A 1 -13.42 1.73 -8.39
N GLY A 2 -13.63 2.61 -9.37
CA GLY A 2 -12.56 3.00 -10.31
C GLY A 2 -11.63 4.04 -9.69
N VAL A 3 -10.40 4.16 -10.21
CA VAL A 3 -9.38 5.14 -9.75
C VAL A 3 -9.17 6.29 -10.74
N THR A 4 -9.98 6.37 -11.79
CA THR A 4 -9.85 7.40 -12.81
C THR A 4 -10.05 8.79 -12.21
N GLY A 5 -9.07 9.67 -12.39
CA GLY A 5 -9.04 11.02 -11.83
C GLY A 5 -8.67 11.12 -10.36
N ALA A 6 -8.44 9.99 -9.67
CA ALA A 6 -8.13 9.98 -8.25
C ALA A 6 -6.66 10.25 -7.96
N ASP A 7 -6.40 10.99 -6.88
CA ASP A 7 -5.09 11.16 -6.27
C ASP A 7 -4.77 10.00 -5.33
N VAL A 8 -3.69 9.28 -5.65
CA VAL A 8 -3.35 8.01 -5.02
C VAL A 8 -2.04 8.11 -4.23
N VAL A 9 -2.08 7.68 -2.97
CA VAL A 9 -0.88 7.26 -2.24
C VAL A 9 -0.67 5.76 -2.46
N LEU A 10 0.46 5.39 -3.07
CA LEU A 10 0.83 4.02 -3.34
C LEU A 10 1.71 3.44 -2.23
N VAL A 11 1.32 2.30 -1.67
CA VAL A 11 2.00 1.65 -0.55
C VAL A 11 2.51 0.27 -0.94
N GLY A 12 3.81 0.07 -0.78
CA GLY A 12 4.48 -1.22 -0.95
C GLY A 12 4.92 -1.82 0.37
N GLN A 13 4.52 -3.07 0.64
CA GLN A 13 5.05 -3.86 1.75
C GLN A 13 5.82 -5.06 1.19
N PHE A 14 7.12 -5.12 1.45
CA PHE A 14 7.98 -6.16 0.87
C PHE A 14 8.85 -6.84 1.93
N SER A 15 9.21 -8.09 1.67
CA SER A 15 10.29 -8.78 2.40
C SER A 15 11.64 -8.14 2.05
N ALA A 16 12.61 -8.15 2.97
CA ALA A 16 13.98 -7.71 2.69
C ALA A 16 14.68 -8.55 1.60
N LYS A 17 14.18 -9.76 1.34
CA LYS A 17 14.63 -10.62 0.24
C LYS A 17 14.17 -10.14 -1.13
N GLU A 18 13.06 -9.41 -1.19
CA GLU A 18 12.58 -8.86 -2.44
C GLU A 18 13.51 -7.71 -2.86
N LYS A 19 14.27 -7.95 -3.93
CA LYS A 19 15.24 -7.00 -4.49
C LYS A 19 14.61 -6.17 -5.60
N SER A 20 13.56 -6.68 -6.24
CA SER A 20 12.85 -6.01 -7.32
C SER A 20 11.75 -5.06 -6.83
N PHE A 21 11.69 -4.77 -5.53
CA PHE A 21 10.62 -3.95 -4.94
C PHE A 21 10.46 -2.56 -5.60
N VAL A 22 11.55 -1.96 -6.06
CA VAL A 22 11.50 -0.69 -6.80
C VAL A 22 10.76 -0.88 -8.12
N ALA A 23 11.14 -1.90 -8.90
CA ALA A 23 10.47 -2.22 -10.16
C ALA A 23 8.99 -2.58 -9.96
N LEU A 24 8.65 -3.27 -8.86
CA LEU A 24 7.25 -3.57 -8.51
C LEU A 24 6.46 -2.29 -8.18
N MET A 25 7.05 -1.35 -7.46
CA MET A 25 6.42 -0.05 -7.17
C MET A 25 6.25 0.79 -8.44
N ASP A 26 7.25 0.79 -9.33
CA ASP A 26 7.18 1.53 -10.60
C ASP A 26 6.14 0.92 -11.54
N ALA A 27 6.08 -0.40 -11.65
CA ALA A 27 5.05 -1.10 -12.41
C ALA A 27 3.65 -0.81 -11.87
N ALA A 28 3.46 -0.86 -10.55
CA ALA A 28 2.20 -0.53 -9.91
C ALA A 28 1.77 0.93 -10.18
N ALA A 29 2.71 1.88 -10.12
CA ALA A 29 2.41 3.28 -10.41
C ALA A 29 2.07 3.50 -11.89
N ALA A 30 2.75 2.80 -12.80
CA ALA A 30 2.45 2.85 -14.22
C ALA A 30 1.04 2.29 -14.51
N GLU A 31 0.67 1.18 -13.87
CA GLU A 31 -0.66 0.58 -14.00
C GLU A 31 -1.77 1.53 -13.51
N LEU A 32 -1.58 2.16 -12.34
CA LEU A 32 -2.51 3.17 -11.82
C LEU A 32 -2.66 4.37 -12.77
N THR A 33 -1.53 4.83 -13.32
CA THR A 33 -1.52 5.95 -14.28
C THR A 33 -2.22 5.57 -15.58
N ALA A 34 -2.02 4.35 -16.09
CA ALA A 34 -2.71 3.85 -17.28
C ALA A 34 -4.24 3.79 -17.10
N ARG A 35 -4.71 3.66 -15.86
CA ARG A 35 -6.14 3.69 -15.48
C ARG A 35 -6.66 5.11 -15.18
N GLY A 36 -5.83 6.12 -15.41
CA GLY A 36 -6.18 7.53 -15.26
C GLY A 36 -6.07 8.07 -13.83
N ALA A 37 -5.45 7.33 -12.91
CA ALA A 37 -5.13 7.86 -11.58
C ALA A 37 -3.85 8.70 -11.61
N ARG A 38 -3.67 9.57 -10.61
CA ARG A 38 -2.42 10.30 -10.38
C ARG A 38 -1.78 9.82 -9.09
N VAL A 39 -0.58 9.24 -9.19
CA VAL A 39 0.16 8.82 -7.98
C VAL A 39 0.85 10.04 -7.37
N VAL A 40 0.27 10.56 -6.29
CA VAL A 40 0.74 11.77 -5.59
C VAL A 40 1.76 11.49 -4.49
N GLY A 41 1.87 10.23 -4.05
CA GLY A 41 2.83 9.82 -3.03
C GLY A 41 3.14 8.33 -3.08
N ARG A 42 4.33 7.96 -2.59
CA ARG A 42 4.76 6.55 -2.51
C ARG A 42 5.43 6.25 -1.18
N ILE A 43 4.99 5.20 -0.49
CA ILE A 43 5.62 4.72 0.74
C ILE A 43 5.98 3.24 0.58
N THR A 44 7.21 2.90 0.94
CA THR A 44 7.66 1.51 1.01
C THR A 44 8.03 1.13 2.43
N GLN A 45 7.49 0.00 2.90
CA GLN A 45 7.93 -0.66 4.11
C GLN A 45 8.58 -2.01 3.77
N ARG A 46 9.84 -2.16 4.17
CA ARG A 46 10.58 -3.42 4.03
C ARG A 46 10.68 -4.13 5.37
N ARG A 47 10.46 -5.44 5.38
CA ARG A 47 10.62 -6.28 6.58
C ARG A 47 11.90 -7.09 6.51
N GLY A 48 12.86 -6.75 7.36
CA GLY A 48 13.95 -7.64 7.75
C GLY A 48 13.66 -8.33 9.08
N VAL A 49 14.39 -9.39 9.38
CA VAL A 49 14.45 -10.01 10.72
C VAL A 49 15.92 -10.28 11.06
N SER A 50 16.28 -10.10 12.33
CA SER A 50 17.52 -10.64 12.88
C SER A 50 17.42 -12.17 13.04
N ASP A 51 18.55 -12.85 13.19
CA ASP A 51 18.79 -14.29 12.96
C ASP A 51 17.77 -15.30 13.57
N GLY A 52 16.99 -14.92 14.59
CA GLY A 52 15.95 -15.78 15.18
C GLY A 52 14.59 -15.74 14.48
N GLY A 53 14.37 -14.83 13.53
CA GLY A 53 13.03 -14.47 13.02
C GLY A 53 12.66 -15.01 11.64
N VAL A 54 13.48 -15.90 11.04
CA VAL A 54 13.37 -16.30 9.62
C VAL A 54 11.95 -16.72 9.20
N ARG A 55 11.20 -17.38 10.09
CA ARG A 55 9.81 -17.82 9.84
C ARG A 55 8.78 -16.67 9.75
N LYS A 56 9.12 -15.46 10.18
CA LYS A 56 8.23 -14.28 10.17
C LYS A 56 8.48 -13.33 9.00
N MET A 57 9.42 -13.63 8.09
CA MET A 57 9.78 -12.73 6.98
C MET A 57 8.63 -12.42 6.03
N ASN A 58 7.72 -13.38 5.81
CA ASN A 58 6.58 -13.22 4.93
C ASN A 58 5.30 -12.79 5.66
N LEU A 59 5.37 -12.63 6.99
CA LEU A 59 4.21 -12.18 7.76
C LEU A 59 4.13 -10.64 7.72
N PRO A 60 2.92 -10.08 7.80
CA PRO A 60 2.76 -8.66 8.05
C PRO A 60 3.31 -8.25 9.42
N TYR A 61 3.59 -6.96 9.61
CA TYR A 61 3.89 -6.41 10.94
C TYR A 61 2.65 -6.39 11.83
N SER A 62 1.48 -6.21 11.21
CA SER A 62 0.17 -6.24 11.84
C SER A 62 -0.79 -6.99 10.93
N SER A 63 -1.53 -7.96 11.48
CA SER A 63 -2.58 -8.65 10.72
C SER A 63 -3.72 -7.72 10.29
N ARG A 64 -3.84 -6.53 10.91
CA ARG A 64 -4.89 -5.55 10.61
C ARG A 64 -4.51 -4.51 9.57
N THR A 65 -3.22 -4.19 9.46
CA THR A 65 -2.76 -3.03 8.66
C THR A 65 -1.61 -3.35 7.72
N LEU A 66 -1.03 -4.55 7.79
CA LEU A 66 0.23 -4.98 7.15
C LEU A 66 1.50 -4.21 7.58
N LEU A 67 1.33 -2.96 7.95
CA LEU A 67 2.36 -1.99 8.34
C LEU A 67 2.64 -1.98 9.84
N SER A 68 3.81 -1.48 10.22
CA SER A 68 4.07 -1.05 11.60
C SER A 68 3.23 0.19 11.92
N SER A 69 2.98 0.47 13.21
CA SER A 69 2.23 1.66 13.62
C SER A 69 2.85 2.96 13.10
N GLY A 70 4.18 3.10 13.18
CA GLY A 70 4.88 4.27 12.65
C GLY A 70 4.66 4.46 11.14
N LYS A 71 4.69 3.37 10.36
CA LYS A 71 4.43 3.44 8.92
C LYS A 71 2.98 3.74 8.57
N VAL A 72 2.03 3.29 9.40
CA VAL A 72 0.63 3.70 9.24
C VAL A 72 0.49 5.21 9.43
N LEU A 73 1.14 5.79 10.44
CA LEU A 73 1.11 7.24 10.67
C LEU A 73 1.79 8.03 9.55
N GLU A 74 2.92 7.53 9.04
CA GLU A 74 3.56 8.14 7.86
C GLU A 74 2.64 8.15 6.63
N VAL A 75 1.89 7.07 6.39
CA VAL A 75 0.91 7.02 5.29
C VAL A 75 -0.23 8.02 5.53
N ALA A 76 -0.77 8.07 6.75
CA ALA A 76 -1.85 9.01 7.08
C ALA A 76 -1.41 10.47 6.87
N ALA A 77 -0.22 10.83 7.36
CA ALA A 77 0.34 12.17 7.19
C ALA A 77 0.59 12.52 5.72
N LEU A 78 1.12 11.57 4.93
CA LEU A 78 1.33 11.81 3.50
C LEU A 78 0.01 12.05 2.77
N CYS A 79 -1.04 11.29 3.11
CA CYS A 79 -2.35 11.51 2.50
C CYS A 79 -2.94 12.88 2.87
N GLU A 80 -2.74 13.36 4.10
CA GLU A 80 -3.15 14.72 4.50
C GLU A 80 -2.35 15.80 3.75
N GLU A 81 -1.04 15.61 3.59
CA GLU A 81 -0.15 16.55 2.88
C GLU A 81 -0.50 16.66 1.40
N THR A 82 -0.88 15.54 0.76
CA THR A 82 -1.15 15.49 -0.68
C THR A 82 -2.62 15.57 -1.04
N ASP A 83 -3.52 15.68 -0.06
CA ASP A 83 -4.98 15.59 -0.26
C ASP A 83 -5.40 14.34 -1.07
N ALA A 84 -4.83 13.19 -0.71
CA ALA A 84 -5.06 11.96 -1.47
C ALA A 84 -6.48 11.42 -1.28
N ASP A 85 -7.12 11.02 -2.38
CA ASP A 85 -8.45 10.42 -2.40
C ASP A 85 -8.45 8.98 -1.89
N VAL A 86 -7.38 8.22 -2.16
CA VAL A 86 -7.33 6.78 -1.89
C VAL A 86 -5.91 6.29 -1.63
N VAL A 87 -5.79 5.29 -0.74
CA VAL A 87 -4.55 4.57 -0.50
C VAL A 87 -4.60 3.22 -1.23
N VAL A 88 -3.62 2.97 -2.11
CA VAL A 88 -3.53 1.72 -2.85
C VAL A 88 -2.35 0.91 -2.35
N PHE A 89 -2.59 -0.34 -1.99
CA PHE A 89 -1.56 -1.28 -1.58
C PHE A 89 -1.17 -2.18 -2.76
N VAL A 90 0.13 -2.31 -3.00
CA VAL A 90 0.65 -3.32 -3.96
C VAL A 90 0.31 -4.74 -3.50
N ALA A 91 0.30 -4.96 -2.18
CA ALA A 91 -0.14 -6.23 -1.59
C ALA A 91 -1.67 -6.33 -1.54
N SER A 92 -2.20 -7.55 -1.70
CA SER A 92 -3.63 -7.80 -1.49
C SER A 92 -4.03 -7.55 -0.03
N LEU A 93 -5.13 -6.84 0.13
CA LEU A 93 -5.80 -6.59 1.40
C LEU A 93 -7.04 -7.48 1.50
N THR A 94 -7.27 -8.04 2.68
CA THR A 94 -8.59 -8.59 3.02
C THR A 94 -9.58 -7.46 3.30
N ASP A 95 -10.89 -7.71 3.12
CA ASP A 95 -11.95 -6.73 3.45
C ASP A 95 -11.81 -6.15 4.86
N ARG A 96 -11.41 -6.99 5.82
CA ARG A 96 -11.16 -6.55 7.19
C ARG A 96 -10.03 -5.54 7.27
N GLN A 97 -8.93 -5.76 6.53
CA GLN A 97 -7.80 -4.83 6.50
C GLN A 97 -8.18 -3.53 5.81
N GLN A 98 -8.92 -3.60 4.70
CA GLN A 98 -9.43 -2.41 4.00
C GLN A 98 -10.28 -1.56 4.93
N ASN A 99 -11.24 -2.16 5.63
CA ASN A 99 -12.12 -1.44 6.56
C ASN A 99 -11.34 -0.79 7.72
N VAL A 100 -10.36 -1.50 8.29
CA VAL A 100 -9.53 -0.94 9.37
C VAL A 100 -8.65 0.20 8.86
N LEU A 101 -7.99 0.01 7.72
CA LEU A 101 -7.13 1.03 7.12
C LEU A 101 -7.93 2.25 6.69
N ALA A 102 -9.12 2.05 6.12
CA ALA A 102 -10.00 3.13 5.73
C ALA A 102 -10.44 3.98 6.92
N GLY A 103 -10.76 3.35 8.06
CA GLY A 103 -11.06 4.08 9.28
C GLY A 103 -9.86 4.81 9.89
N ILE A 104 -8.63 4.34 9.66
CA ILE A 104 -7.41 5.02 10.14
C ILE A 104 -7.05 6.20 9.23
N PHE A 105 -7.17 6.02 7.92
CA PHE A 105 -6.82 7.05 6.95
C PHE A 105 -7.96 8.02 6.70
N ASP A 106 -9.20 7.74 7.12
CA ASP A 106 -10.38 8.53 6.78
C ASP A 106 -10.60 8.64 5.26
N ARG A 107 -10.16 7.61 4.52
CA ARG A 107 -10.27 7.48 3.06
C ARG A 107 -10.13 6.02 2.64
N PRO A 108 -10.64 5.59 1.49
CA PRO A 108 -10.59 4.19 1.08
C PRO A 108 -9.16 3.64 1.02
N ALA A 109 -9.01 2.36 1.38
CA ALA A 109 -7.77 1.60 1.21
C ALA A 109 -8.07 0.36 0.36
N MET A 110 -7.35 0.19 -0.76
CA MET A 110 -7.66 -0.85 -1.76
C MET A 110 -6.42 -1.66 -2.17
N SER A 111 -6.65 -2.89 -2.62
CA SER A 111 -5.60 -3.67 -3.27
C SER A 111 -5.38 -3.21 -4.71
N LEU A 112 -4.14 -3.22 -5.19
CA LEU A 112 -3.86 -2.99 -6.61
C LEU A 112 -4.57 -4.03 -7.50
N ALA A 113 -4.60 -5.29 -7.07
CA ALA A 113 -5.30 -6.36 -7.80
C ALA A 113 -6.79 -6.05 -8.01
N GLU A 114 -7.48 -5.51 -7.01
CA GLU A 114 -8.90 -5.13 -7.13
C GLU A 114 -9.11 -3.99 -8.13
N ILE A 115 -8.16 -3.07 -8.24
CA ILE A 115 -8.19 -1.99 -9.23
C ILE A 115 -7.94 -2.54 -10.62
N ILE A 116 -7.07 -3.56 -10.74
CA ILE A 116 -6.78 -4.24 -11.99
C ILE A 116 -7.99 -5.02 -12.49
N ASP A 117 -8.60 -5.80 -11.61
CA ASP A 117 -9.73 -6.69 -11.91
C ASP A 117 -11.05 -5.93 -12.13
N ALA A 118 -11.16 -4.69 -11.64
CA ALA A 118 -12.33 -3.83 -11.84
C ALA A 118 -12.31 -3.04 -13.17
N GLY A 119 -11.34 -3.29 -14.05
CA GLY A 119 -11.21 -2.66 -15.37
C GLY A 119 -11.64 -3.54 -16.52
#